data_AF-A0A5N5HXN9-F1
#
_entry.id   AF-A0A5N5HXN9-F1
#
_cell.length_a   1.000
_cell.length_b   1.000
_cell.length_c   1.000
_cell.angle_alpha   90.00
_cell.angle_beta   90.00
_cell.angle_gamma   90.00
#
_symmetry.space_group_name_H-M   'P 1'
#
loop_
_entity.id
_entity.type
_entity.pdbx_description
1 polymer ?
#
loop_
_entity_poly.entity_id
_entity_poly.type
_entity_poly.pdbx_seq_one_letter_code
_entity_poly.pdbx_strand_id
1 'polypeptide(L)'
;MEEQIARVVVLGVISWTTGFLLVRRMFPKRSFDFCNRLVSTVHAAVAVTLASLSVKDWNCPMCPLASTSSPPQMKALAASLSYLIYDLVCCLFDKKFNPDNFFHHLVSIVGIGAGLSYQKCGSEMVAALWITELSSPFLHIRELLKELGYRDTDLNLAADILFAVIFTVARMVGGPYLTYVTLSANNPFIIKAMAAGLQLVSAFWFYKIARMVKYKLTKRTMTTTASSKQVDPQTHETHTN
;
A
#
# COMPACT_ATOMS: atom_id res chain seq x y z
N MET A 1 -28.66 -9.00 1.44
CA MET A 1 -27.44 -8.20 1.17
C MET A 1 -26.28 -8.68 2.03
N GLU A 2 -26.46 -8.76 3.35
CA GLU A 2 -25.42 -9.24 4.29
C GLU A 2 -24.90 -10.65 3.96
N GLU A 3 -25.79 -11.60 3.67
CA GLU A 3 -25.38 -12.96 3.26
C GLU A 3 -24.53 -12.96 1.98
N GLN A 4 -24.86 -12.09 1.02
CA GLN A 4 -24.10 -11.94 -0.21
C GLN A 4 -22.71 -11.36 0.07
N ILE A 5 -22.60 -10.37 0.96
CA ILE A 5 -21.31 -9.79 1.36
C ILE A 5 -20.47 -10.81 2.12
N ALA A 6 -21.05 -11.52 3.08
CA ALA A 6 -20.36 -12.59 3.81
C ALA A 6 -19.84 -13.66 2.85
N ARG A 7 -20.65 -14.07 1.86
CA ARG A 7 -20.22 -15.01 0.82
C ARG A 7 -19.07 -14.48 -0.02
N VAL A 8 -19.09 -13.21 -0.41
CA VAL A 8 -17.97 -12.58 -1.14
C VAL A 8 -16.70 -12.59 -0.29
N VAL A 9 -16.80 -12.28 1.00
CA VAL A 9 -15.63 -12.28 1.90
C VAL A 9 -15.06 -13.69 2.05
N VAL A 10 -15.90 -14.69 2.37
CA VAL A 10 -15.45 -16.07 2.57
C VAL A 10 -14.83 -16.65 1.30
N LEU A 11 -15.52 -16.54 0.16
CA LEU A 11 -15.00 -17.02 -1.12
C LEU A 11 -13.74 -16.24 -1.54
N GLY A 12 -13.67 -14.95 -1.22
CA GLY A 12 -12.49 -14.13 -1.46
C GLY A 12 -11.28 -14.62 -0.67
N VAL A 13 -11.42 -14.88 0.64
CA VAL A 13 -10.33 -15.42 1.48
C VAL A 13 -9.83 -16.75 0.94
N ILE A 14 -10.74 -17.64 0.55
CA ILE A 14 -10.38 -18.93 -0.08
C ILE A 14 -9.63 -18.68 -1.39
N SER A 15 -10.13 -17.79 -2.24
CA SER A 15 -9.53 -17.49 -3.55
C SER A 15 -8.12 -16.91 -3.42
N TRP A 16 -7.90 -15.95 -2.50
CA TRP A 16 -6.57 -15.38 -2.24
C TRP A 16 -5.61 -16.41 -1.68
N THR A 17 -6.07 -17.27 -0.76
CA THR A 17 -5.28 -18.38 -0.21
C THR A 17 -4.88 -19.37 -1.30
N THR A 18 -5.82 -19.79 -2.14
CA THR A 18 -5.53 -20.66 -3.29
C THR A 18 -4.54 -20.00 -4.24
N GLY A 19 -4.73 -18.72 -4.57
CA GLY A 19 -3.80 -17.95 -5.39
C GLY A 19 -2.38 -17.95 -4.82
N PHE A 20 -2.23 -17.73 -3.52
CA PHE A 20 -0.95 -17.79 -2.83
C PHE A 20 -0.29 -19.17 -2.92
N LEU A 21 -1.04 -20.24 -2.69
CA LEU A 21 -0.52 -21.61 -2.81
C LEU A 21 -0.07 -21.93 -4.24
N LEU A 22 -0.78 -21.44 -5.26
CA LEU A 22 -0.38 -21.57 -6.66
C LEU A 22 0.92 -20.80 -6.94
N VAL A 23 1.04 -19.55 -6.49
CA VAL A 23 2.27 -18.76 -6.64
C VAL A 23 3.45 -19.46 -5.94
N ARG A 24 3.24 -19.97 -4.72
CA ARG A 24 4.26 -20.76 -3.99
C ARG A 24 4.69 -22.00 -4.76
N ARG A 25 3.75 -22.69 -5.42
CA ARG A 25 4.04 -23.87 -6.26
C ARG A 25 4.82 -23.49 -7.53
N MET A 26 4.51 -22.35 -8.15
CA MET A 26 5.20 -21.85 -9.34
C MET A 26 6.61 -21.35 -9.03
N PHE A 27 6.83 -20.79 -7.83
CA PHE A 27 8.09 -20.20 -7.40
C PHE A 27 8.64 -20.86 -6.12
N PRO A 28 8.94 -22.18 -6.13
CA PRO A 28 9.28 -22.94 -4.91
C PRO A 28 10.59 -22.48 -4.26
N LYS A 29 11.50 -21.87 -5.04
CA LYS A 29 12.79 -21.33 -4.57
C LYS A 29 12.69 -19.93 -3.97
N ARG A 30 11.54 -19.26 -4.08
CA ARG A 30 11.33 -17.89 -3.57
C ARG A 30 10.82 -17.90 -2.14
N SER A 31 11.05 -16.80 -1.43
CA SER A 31 10.62 -16.66 -0.04
C SER A 31 9.08 -16.64 0.09
N PHE A 32 8.59 -16.81 1.32
CA PHE A 32 7.17 -16.66 1.63
C PHE A 32 6.70 -15.23 1.33
N ASP A 33 7.44 -14.22 1.82
CA ASP A 33 7.16 -12.80 1.58
C ASP A 33 7.17 -12.46 0.08
N PHE A 34 8.11 -13.00 -0.70
CA PHE A 34 8.13 -12.81 -2.16
C PHE A 34 6.83 -13.27 -2.83
N CYS A 35 6.41 -14.50 -2.52
CA CYS A 35 5.19 -15.07 -3.09
C CYS A 35 3.96 -14.27 -2.64
N ASN A 36 3.92 -13.87 -1.37
CA ASN A 36 2.82 -13.07 -0.83
C ASN A 36 2.74 -11.71 -1.54
N ARG A 37 3.88 -11.01 -1.73
CA ARG A 37 3.95 -9.73 -2.44
C ARG A 37 3.44 -9.79 -3.87
N LEU A 38 3.62 -10.92 -4.57
CA LEU A 38 3.02 -11.09 -5.90
C LEU A 38 1.49 -11.10 -5.81
N VAL A 39 0.92 -11.81 -4.83
CA VAL A 39 -0.53 -11.81 -4.57
C VAL A 39 -1.00 -10.41 -4.15
N SER A 40 -0.27 -9.74 -3.27
CA SER A 40 -0.55 -8.36 -2.85
C SER A 40 -0.56 -7.37 -4.02
N THR A 41 0.33 -7.55 -4.99
CA THR A 41 0.35 -6.71 -6.20
C THR A 41 -0.91 -6.90 -7.04
N VAL A 42 -1.39 -8.15 -7.18
CA VAL A 42 -2.66 -8.45 -7.85
C VAL A 42 -3.83 -7.83 -7.08
N HIS A 43 -3.85 -7.95 -5.75
CA HIS A 43 -4.85 -7.32 -4.93
C HIS A 43 -4.91 -5.81 -5.14
N ALA A 44 -3.77 -5.12 -5.09
CA ALA A 44 -3.73 -3.67 -5.27
C ALA A 44 -4.34 -3.26 -6.62
N ALA A 45 -4.05 -3.98 -7.70
CA ALA A 45 -4.64 -3.73 -9.01
C ALA A 45 -6.16 -3.97 -9.01
N VAL A 46 -6.63 -5.07 -8.42
CA VAL A 46 -8.06 -5.38 -8.28
C VAL A 46 -8.77 -4.33 -7.43
N ALA A 47 -8.19 -3.93 -6.31
CA ALA A 47 -8.76 -2.96 -5.38
C ALA A 47 -8.91 -1.59 -6.03
N VAL A 48 -7.86 -1.06 -6.68
CA VAL A 48 -7.91 0.22 -7.40
C VAL A 48 -8.93 0.16 -8.54
N THR A 49 -8.99 -0.96 -9.27
CA THR A 49 -9.94 -1.13 -10.39
C THR A 49 -11.39 -1.15 -9.89
N LEU A 50 -11.71 -2.01 -8.93
CA LEU A 50 -13.06 -2.11 -8.36
C LEU A 50 -13.47 -0.80 -7.66
N ALA A 51 -12.53 -0.15 -6.99
CA ALA A 51 -12.75 1.16 -6.41
C ALA A 51 -13.17 2.17 -7.47
N SER A 52 -12.37 2.29 -8.53
CA SER A 52 -12.62 3.21 -9.66
C SER A 52 -13.96 2.94 -10.33
N LEU A 53 -14.30 1.67 -10.58
CA LEU A 53 -15.58 1.28 -11.21
C LEU A 53 -16.80 1.50 -10.31
N SER A 54 -16.60 1.66 -9.00
CA SER A 54 -17.70 1.89 -8.05
C SER A 54 -17.99 3.37 -7.81
N VAL A 55 -17.13 4.28 -8.30
CA VAL A 55 -17.35 5.73 -8.24
C VAL A 55 -18.52 6.09 -9.17
N LYS A 56 -19.53 6.76 -8.62
CA LYS A 56 -20.73 7.15 -9.38
C LYS A 56 -20.51 8.36 -10.27
N ASP A 57 -19.78 9.35 -9.77
CA ASP A 57 -19.49 10.60 -10.48
C ASP A 57 -18.07 11.04 -10.16
N TRP A 58 -17.23 11.13 -11.19
CA TRP A 58 -15.84 11.55 -11.06
C TRP A 58 -15.67 13.05 -10.85
N ASN A 59 -16.69 13.87 -11.09
CA ASN A 59 -16.66 15.28 -10.73
C ASN A 59 -16.70 15.48 -9.21
N CYS A 60 -17.32 14.54 -8.47
CA CYS A 60 -17.18 14.45 -7.03
C CYS A 60 -17.11 12.99 -6.57
N PRO A 61 -15.92 12.37 -6.56
CA PRO A 61 -15.76 10.93 -6.30
C PRO A 61 -16.16 10.53 -4.87
N MET A 62 -16.23 11.48 -3.95
CA MET A 62 -16.64 11.28 -2.56
C MET A 62 -18.09 11.69 -2.28
N CYS A 63 -18.81 12.26 -3.24
CA CYS A 63 -20.20 12.67 -3.03
C CYS A 63 -21.18 11.52 -3.26
N PRO A 64 -22.30 11.47 -2.51
CA PRO A 64 -22.55 12.20 -1.27
C PRO A 64 -21.79 11.57 -0.08
N LEU A 65 -21.34 12.42 0.85
CA LEU A 65 -20.69 11.99 2.11
C LEU A 65 -21.69 11.34 3.07
N ALA A 66 -21.20 10.45 3.94
CA ALA A 66 -21.98 9.70 4.93
C ALA A 66 -23.22 8.98 4.36
N SER A 67 -23.20 8.72 3.05
CA SER A 67 -24.34 8.17 2.33
C SER A 67 -24.41 6.66 2.43
N THR A 68 -25.56 6.09 2.09
CA THR A 68 -25.72 4.64 1.97
C THR A 68 -24.82 4.11 0.85
N SER A 69 -24.03 3.10 1.19
CA SER A 69 -23.11 2.45 0.28
C SER A 69 -23.87 1.75 -0.85
N SER A 70 -23.46 1.99 -2.09
CA SER A 70 -24.04 1.30 -3.24
C SER A 70 -23.51 -0.14 -3.36
N PRO A 71 -24.23 -1.05 -4.05
CA PRO A 71 -23.77 -2.43 -4.21
C PRO A 71 -22.36 -2.57 -4.83
N PRO A 72 -21.95 -1.78 -5.85
CA PRO A 72 -20.57 -1.83 -6.35
C PRO A 72 -19.53 -1.43 -5.30
N GLN A 73 -19.80 -0.39 -4.50
CA GLN A 73 -18.90 0.06 -3.43
C GLN A 73 -18.76 -1.02 -2.36
N MET A 74 -19.87 -1.63 -1.93
CA MET A 74 -19.84 -2.73 -0.96
C MET A 74 -19.09 -3.96 -1.49
N LYS A 75 -19.23 -4.29 -2.79
CA LYS A 75 -18.46 -5.37 -3.41
C LYS A 75 -16.96 -5.07 -3.45
N ALA A 76 -16.57 -3.85 -3.80
CA ALA A 76 -15.16 -3.42 -3.79
C ALA A 76 -14.57 -3.53 -2.37
N LEU A 77 -15.28 -3.03 -1.37
CA LEU A 77 -14.89 -3.11 0.04
C LEU A 77 -14.82 -4.55 0.54
N ALA A 78 -15.79 -5.40 0.22
CA ALA A 78 -15.81 -6.81 0.61
C ALA A 78 -14.66 -7.61 -0.03
N ALA A 79 -14.36 -7.34 -1.31
CA ALA A 79 -13.22 -7.93 -2.00
C ALA A 79 -11.90 -7.56 -1.31
N SER A 80 -11.72 -6.28 -0.95
CA SER A 80 -10.52 -5.85 -0.22
C SER A 80 -10.45 -6.37 1.21
N LEU A 81 -11.57 -6.43 1.93
CA LEU A 81 -11.65 -7.04 3.25
C LEU A 81 -11.19 -8.50 3.21
N SER A 82 -11.64 -9.26 2.21
CA SER A 82 -11.25 -10.65 2.05
C SER A 82 -9.74 -10.83 1.88
N TYR A 83 -9.10 -9.95 1.10
CA TYR A 83 -7.65 -9.93 0.96
C TYR A 83 -6.97 -9.57 2.27
N LEU A 84 -7.42 -8.51 2.95
CA LEU A 84 -6.79 -8.06 4.20
C LEU A 84 -6.84 -9.13 5.30
N ILE A 85 -7.93 -9.91 5.38
CA ILE A 85 -8.03 -11.05 6.30
C ILE A 85 -7.00 -12.13 5.93
N TYR A 86 -6.94 -12.51 4.65
CA TYR A 86 -5.94 -13.46 4.15
C TYR A 86 -4.50 -12.98 4.46
N ASP A 87 -4.20 -11.72 4.16
CA ASP A 87 -2.85 -11.16 4.27
C ASP A 87 -2.43 -10.98 5.73
N LEU A 88 -3.37 -10.63 6.61
CA LEU A 88 -3.14 -10.63 8.05
C LEU A 88 -2.73 -12.02 8.56
N VAL A 89 -3.44 -13.07 8.12
CA VAL A 89 -3.08 -14.46 8.48
C VAL A 89 -1.68 -14.80 7.95
N CYS A 90 -1.36 -14.45 6.70
CA CYS A 90 -0.01 -14.62 6.14
C CYS A 90 1.06 -13.89 6.96
N CYS A 91 0.79 -12.66 7.43
CA CYS A 91 1.71 -11.90 8.28
C CYS A 91 1.99 -12.57 9.64
N LEU A 92 1.03 -13.33 10.18
CA LEU A 92 1.21 -14.08 11.44
C LEU A 92 2.07 -15.34 11.26
N PHE A 93 2.13 -15.90 10.04
CA PHE A 93 2.97 -17.04 9.71
C PHE A 93 4.36 -16.68 9.20
N ASP A 94 4.60 -15.41 8.87
CA ASP A 94 5.93 -14.99 8.45
C ASP A 94 6.93 -15.08 9.61
N LYS A 95 8.18 -15.41 9.29
CA LYS A 95 9.25 -15.59 10.30
C LYS A 95 9.55 -14.32 11.08
N LYS A 96 9.20 -13.15 10.52
CA LYS A 96 9.42 -11.85 11.12
C LYS A 96 8.10 -11.10 11.24
N PHE A 97 7.53 -11.13 12.44
CA PHE A 97 6.37 -10.31 12.75
C PHE A 97 6.69 -8.82 12.52
N ASN A 98 5.83 -8.14 11.77
CA ASN A 98 5.92 -6.71 11.49
C ASN A 98 4.73 -5.99 12.13
N PRO A 99 4.90 -5.37 13.31
CA PRO A 99 3.84 -4.67 14.01
C PRO A 99 3.15 -3.59 13.16
N ASP A 100 3.92 -2.89 12.32
CA ASP A 100 3.40 -1.78 11.52
C ASP A 100 2.33 -2.27 10.53
N ASN A 101 2.61 -3.39 9.84
CA ASN A 101 1.67 -4.01 8.92
C ASN A 101 0.47 -4.58 9.68
N PHE A 102 0.71 -5.23 10.83
CA PHE A 102 -0.36 -5.77 11.67
C PHE A 102 -1.39 -4.70 12.05
N PHE A 103 -0.94 -3.54 12.56
CA PHE A 103 -1.85 -2.45 12.92
C PHE A 103 -2.54 -1.84 11.69
N HIS A 104 -1.85 -1.73 10.57
CA HIS A 104 -2.46 -1.30 9.31
C HIS A 104 -3.62 -2.23 8.90
N HIS A 105 -3.39 -3.55 8.90
CA HIS A 105 -4.41 -4.54 8.57
C HIS A 105 -5.55 -4.50 9.59
N LEU A 106 -5.25 -4.43 10.89
CA LEU A 106 -6.27 -4.40 11.93
C LEU A 106 -7.21 -3.19 11.79
N VAL A 107 -6.65 -1.98 11.66
CA VAL A 107 -7.43 -0.75 11.48
C VAL A 107 -8.26 -0.82 10.18
N SER A 108 -7.68 -1.36 9.10
CA SER A 108 -8.36 -1.48 7.81
C SER A 108 -9.49 -2.53 7.85
N ILE A 109 -9.27 -3.68 8.49
CA ILE A 109 -10.28 -4.75 8.64
C ILE A 109 -11.45 -4.24 9.49
N VAL A 110 -11.17 -3.60 10.63
CA VAL A 110 -12.21 -3.06 11.51
C VAL A 110 -12.96 -1.92 10.81
N GLY A 111 -12.26 -1.02 10.14
CA GLY A 111 -12.87 0.09 9.39
C GLY A 111 -13.76 -0.40 8.25
N ILE A 112 -13.25 -1.32 7.43
CA ILE A 112 -14.02 -1.89 6.31
C ILE A 112 -15.20 -2.73 6.80
N GLY A 113 -14.98 -3.57 7.81
CA GLY A 113 -16.03 -4.35 8.46
C GLY A 113 -17.14 -3.45 9.01
N ALA A 114 -16.81 -2.37 9.72
CA ALA A 114 -17.79 -1.42 10.21
C ALA A 114 -18.58 -0.77 9.07
N GLY A 115 -17.91 -0.30 8.01
CA GLY A 115 -18.60 0.30 6.86
C GLY A 115 -19.55 -0.65 6.14
N LEU A 116 -19.18 -1.93 6.01
CA LEU A 116 -20.04 -2.97 5.46
C LEU A 116 -21.24 -3.25 6.37
N SER A 117 -21.03 -3.33 7.69
CA SER A 117 -22.10 -3.57 8.67
C SER A 117 -23.09 -2.40 8.77
N TYR A 118 -22.60 -1.15 8.79
CA TYR A 118 -23.47 0.03 8.78
C TYR A 118 -24.06 0.34 7.40
N GLN A 119 -23.49 -0.22 6.33
CA GLN A 119 -23.83 0.07 4.93
C GLN A 119 -23.79 1.58 4.63
N LYS A 120 -22.87 2.29 5.25
CA LYS A 120 -22.70 3.75 5.13
C LYS A 120 -21.27 4.11 4.72
N CYS A 121 -21.10 5.38 4.35
CA CYS A 121 -19.84 6.02 3.96
C CYS A 121 -19.08 5.32 2.84
N GLY A 122 -19.80 4.68 1.92
CA GLY A 122 -19.22 3.94 0.81
C GLY A 122 -18.26 4.81 0.02
N SER A 123 -18.68 6.01 -0.39
CA SER A 123 -17.87 6.91 -1.20
C SER A 123 -16.54 7.29 -0.54
N GLU A 124 -16.55 7.63 0.75
CA GLU A 124 -15.32 7.92 1.50
C GLU A 124 -14.42 6.70 1.63
N MET A 125 -14.98 5.52 1.91
CA MET A 125 -14.21 4.30 2.10
C MET A 125 -13.60 3.78 0.81
N VAL A 126 -14.32 3.90 -0.31
CA VAL A 126 -13.76 3.50 -1.60
C VAL A 126 -12.68 4.48 -2.04
N ALA A 127 -12.86 5.78 -1.78
CA ALA A 127 -11.79 6.76 -1.96
C ALA A 127 -10.58 6.42 -1.08
N ALA A 128 -10.79 6.00 0.17
CA ALA A 128 -9.73 5.55 1.08
C ALA A 128 -8.98 4.36 0.49
N LEU A 129 -9.70 3.33 0.06
CA LEU A 129 -9.14 2.14 -0.59
C LEU A 129 -8.31 2.53 -1.82
N TRP A 130 -8.82 3.43 -2.65
CA TRP A 130 -8.14 3.88 -3.87
C TRP A 130 -6.82 4.58 -3.55
N ILE A 131 -6.84 5.59 -2.67
CA ILE A 131 -5.62 6.34 -2.32
C ILE A 131 -4.60 5.46 -1.58
N THR A 132 -5.05 4.51 -0.77
CA THR A 132 -4.11 3.64 -0.05
C THR A 132 -3.45 2.64 -0.99
N GLU A 133 -4.22 2.04 -1.90
CA GLU A 133 -3.71 0.96 -2.76
C GLU A 133 -2.89 1.46 -3.96
N LEU A 134 -3.03 2.72 -4.37
CA LEU A 134 -2.23 3.28 -5.49
C LEU A 134 -0.71 3.08 -5.33
N SER A 135 -0.20 3.20 -4.11
CA SER A 135 1.23 3.07 -3.83
C SER A 135 1.71 1.61 -3.68
N SER A 136 0.79 0.67 -3.46
CA SER A 136 1.10 -0.73 -3.10
C SER A 136 1.89 -1.48 -4.18
N PRO A 137 1.58 -1.39 -5.50
CA PRO A 137 2.37 -2.08 -6.52
C PRO A 137 3.85 -1.69 -6.49
N PHE A 138 4.15 -0.41 -6.27
CA PHE A 138 5.51 0.11 -6.19
C PHE A 138 6.22 -0.32 -4.90
N LEU A 139 5.48 -0.42 -3.79
CA LEU A 139 5.96 -1.02 -2.55
C LEU A 139 6.35 -2.49 -2.73
N HIS A 140 5.56 -3.26 -3.47
CA HIS A 140 5.88 -4.67 -3.71
C HIS A 140 7.06 -4.79 -4.66
N ILE A 141 7.08 -4.06 -5.79
CA ILE A 141 8.18 -4.06 -6.76
C ILE A 141 9.51 -3.72 -6.10
N ARG A 142 9.58 -2.68 -5.26
CA ARG A 142 10.85 -2.30 -4.61
C ARG A 142 11.42 -3.38 -3.69
N GLU A 143 10.58 -4.18 -3.03
CA GLU A 143 11.04 -5.28 -2.17
C GLU A 143 11.35 -6.54 -2.99
N LEU A 144 10.53 -6.85 -4.00
CA LEU A 144 10.79 -7.94 -4.95
C LEU A 144 12.15 -7.76 -5.64
N LEU A 145 12.46 -6.55 -6.13
CA LEU A 145 13.76 -6.24 -6.74
C LEU A 145 14.94 -6.51 -5.78
N LYS A 146 14.79 -6.21 -4.49
CA LYS A 146 15.84 -6.47 -3.50
C LYS A 146 16.07 -7.97 -3.30
N GLU A 147 15.01 -8.78 -3.28
CA GLU A 147 15.14 -10.24 -3.17
C GLU A 147 15.72 -10.86 -4.46
N LEU A 148 15.44 -10.27 -5.61
CA LEU A 148 16.01 -10.68 -6.91
C LEU A 148 17.50 -10.30 -7.08
N GLY A 149 18.12 -9.65 -6.10
CA GLY A 149 19.53 -9.25 -6.16
C GLY A 149 19.78 -7.86 -6.75
N TYR A 150 18.72 -7.13 -7.13
CA TYR A 150 18.83 -5.76 -7.68
C TYR A 150 18.91 -4.69 -6.59
N ARG A 151 19.36 -5.04 -5.37
CA ARG A 151 19.53 -4.06 -4.29
C ARG A 151 20.58 -3.02 -4.70
N ASP A 152 20.31 -1.76 -4.37
CA ASP A 152 21.19 -0.60 -4.64
C ASP A 152 21.44 -0.28 -6.13
N THR A 153 20.70 -0.89 -7.05
CA THR A 153 20.69 -0.53 -8.49
C THR A 153 19.85 0.72 -8.78
N ASP A 154 20.05 1.33 -9.96
CA ASP A 154 19.20 2.43 -10.45
C ASP A 154 17.72 2.02 -10.56
N LEU A 155 17.45 0.79 -10.99
CA LEU A 155 16.09 0.25 -11.07
C LEU A 155 15.43 0.18 -9.69
N ASN A 156 16.16 -0.29 -8.67
CA ASN A 156 15.64 -0.31 -7.30
C ASN A 156 15.44 1.10 -6.73
N LEU A 157 16.34 2.03 -7.04
CA LEU A 157 16.18 3.42 -6.63
C LEU A 157 14.96 4.08 -7.31
N ALA A 158 14.75 3.85 -8.60
CA ALA A 158 13.59 4.36 -9.32
C ALA A 158 12.28 3.85 -8.68
N ALA A 159 12.22 2.56 -8.34
CA ALA A 159 11.08 1.98 -7.62
C ALA A 159 10.89 2.60 -6.22
N ASP A 160 11.98 2.84 -5.47
CA ASP A 160 11.93 3.51 -4.17
C ASP A 160 11.38 4.94 -4.27
N ILE A 161 11.86 5.72 -5.24
CA ILE A 161 11.44 7.11 -5.46
C ILE A 161 9.97 7.14 -5.91
N LEU A 162 9.59 6.30 -6.87
CA LEU A 162 8.22 6.25 -7.38
C LEU A 162 7.23 5.85 -6.29
N PHE A 163 7.57 4.84 -5.48
CA PHE A 163 6.82 4.49 -4.30
C PHE A 163 6.68 5.69 -3.34
N ALA A 164 7.78 6.36 -3.01
CA ALA A 164 7.77 7.49 -2.08
C ALA A 164 6.91 8.66 -2.59
N VAL A 165 7.02 9.02 -3.87
CA VAL A 165 6.24 10.10 -4.49
C VAL A 165 4.75 9.77 -4.47
N ILE A 166 4.37 8.60 -4.97
CA ILE A 166 2.95 8.19 -5.04
C ILE A 166 2.37 8.07 -3.64
N PHE A 167 3.08 7.46 -2.70
CA PHE A 167 2.66 7.37 -1.30
C PHE A 167 2.41 8.76 -0.70
N THR A 168 3.32 9.71 -0.94
CA THR A 168 3.22 11.07 -0.41
C THR A 168 2.00 11.80 -0.99
N VAL A 169 1.85 11.80 -2.31
CA VAL A 169 0.71 12.47 -2.96
C VAL A 169 -0.61 11.84 -2.52
N ALA A 170 -0.73 10.52 -2.59
CA ALA A 170 -1.99 9.85 -2.27
C ALA A 170 -2.34 9.93 -0.78
N ARG A 171 -1.39 9.63 0.12
CA ARG A 171 -1.68 9.44 1.55
C ARG A 171 -1.29 10.62 2.45
N MET A 172 -0.44 11.54 1.99
CA MET A 172 -0.07 12.74 2.76
C MET A 172 -0.66 14.04 2.21
N VAL A 173 -1.18 14.04 0.97
CA VAL A 173 -1.98 15.15 0.43
C VAL A 173 -3.46 14.75 0.38
N GLY A 174 -3.79 13.67 -0.34
CA GLY A 174 -5.17 13.16 -0.43
C GLY A 174 -5.70 12.61 0.90
N GLY A 175 -4.88 11.83 1.62
CA GLY A 175 -5.24 11.18 2.88
C GLY A 175 -5.77 12.12 3.98
N PRO A 176 -5.08 13.23 4.32
CA PRO A 176 -5.57 14.18 5.32
C PRO A 176 -6.89 14.83 4.92
N TYR A 177 -7.05 15.22 3.65
CA TYR A 177 -8.30 15.78 3.15
C TYR A 177 -9.46 14.78 3.26
N LEU A 178 -9.25 13.53 2.81
CA LEU A 178 -10.24 12.47 2.94
C LEU A 178 -10.60 12.19 4.40
N THR A 179 -9.60 12.16 5.28
CA THR A 179 -9.80 11.96 6.71
C THR A 179 -10.62 13.11 7.29
N TYR A 180 -10.29 14.36 6.95
CA TYR A 180 -11.05 15.54 7.37
C TYR A 180 -12.52 15.44 6.97
N VAL A 181 -12.83 15.19 5.69
CA VAL A 181 -14.24 15.10 5.25
C VAL A 181 -14.98 13.94 5.91
N THR A 182 -14.30 12.80 6.14
CA THR A 182 -14.87 11.63 6.83
C THR A 182 -15.20 11.95 8.29
N LEU A 183 -14.31 12.67 8.98
CA LEU A 183 -14.48 13.08 10.38
C LEU A 183 -15.55 14.17 10.53
N SER A 184 -15.67 15.08 9.56
CA SER A 184 -16.64 16.17 9.56
C SER A 184 -18.05 15.70 9.19
N ALA A 185 -18.19 14.65 8.38
CA ALA A 185 -19.48 14.11 8.00
C ALA A 185 -20.18 13.39 9.16
N ASN A 186 -21.48 13.12 9.03
CA ASN A 186 -22.28 12.39 10.03
C ASN A 186 -22.07 10.87 9.96
N ASN A 187 -20.80 10.46 10.04
CA ASN A 187 -20.38 9.07 10.02
C ASN A 187 -20.41 8.44 11.42
N PRO A 188 -20.68 7.12 11.53
CA PRO A 188 -20.54 6.39 12.78
C PRO A 188 -19.17 6.58 13.42
N PHE A 189 -19.13 6.66 14.76
CA PHE A 189 -17.90 6.97 15.50
C PHE A 189 -16.74 6.03 15.16
N ILE A 190 -17.01 4.72 15.01
CA ILE A 190 -15.97 3.74 14.68
C ILE A 190 -15.34 3.99 13.30
N ILE A 191 -16.11 4.42 12.30
CA ILE A 191 -15.56 4.78 10.98
C ILE A 191 -14.63 5.98 11.11
N LYS A 192 -15.02 6.99 11.88
CA LYS A 192 -14.18 8.15 12.17
C LYS A 192 -12.88 7.77 12.85
N ALA A 193 -12.97 6.92 13.89
CA ALA A 193 -11.80 6.42 14.61
C ALA A 193 -10.84 5.63 13.70
N MET A 194 -11.38 4.76 12.84
CA MET A 194 -10.56 3.97 11.92
C MET A 194 -9.94 4.81 10.79
N ALA A 195 -10.66 5.82 10.29
CA ALA A 195 -10.11 6.78 9.32
C ALA A 195 -8.92 7.55 9.91
N ALA A 196 -9.07 8.09 11.13
CA ALA A 196 -7.99 8.74 11.85
C ALA A 196 -6.81 7.78 12.11
N GLY A 197 -7.09 6.55 12.55
CA GLY A 197 -6.08 5.51 12.76
C GLY A 197 -5.28 5.20 11.48
N LEU A 198 -5.97 5.07 10.35
CA LEU A 198 -5.33 4.79 9.06
C LEU A 198 -4.44 5.96 8.59
N GLN A 199 -4.86 7.19 8.85
CA GLN A 199 -4.04 8.38 8.57
C GLN A 199 -2.79 8.43 9.47
N LEU A 200 -2.90 8.05 10.75
CA LEU A 200 -1.76 7.98 11.67
C LEU A 200 -0.74 6.93 11.24
N VAL A 201 -1.20 5.73 10.86
CA VAL A 201 -0.32 4.69 10.30
C VAL A 201 0.38 5.20 9.03
N SER A 202 -0.34 5.91 8.18
CA SER A 202 0.22 6.49 6.95
C SER A 202 1.29 7.56 7.24
N ALA A 203 1.05 8.44 8.22
CA ALA A 203 2.01 9.44 8.65
C ALA A 203 3.28 8.80 9.26
N PHE A 204 3.11 7.75 10.05
CA PHE A 204 4.24 6.99 10.60
C PHE A 204 5.09 6.34 9.50
N TRP A 205 4.46 5.72 8.50
CA TRP A 205 5.18 5.18 7.34
C TRP A 205 5.85 6.26 6.51
N PHE A 206 5.21 7.41 6.32
CA PHE A 206 5.82 8.55 5.63
C PHE A 206 7.15 8.96 6.29
N TYR A 207 7.17 9.05 7.62
CA TYR A 207 8.42 9.32 8.35
C TYR A 207 9.52 8.30 8.04
N LYS A 208 9.20 7.00 8.02
CA LYS A 208 10.16 5.94 7.67
C LYS A 208 10.65 6.06 6.23
N ILE A 209 9.74 6.36 5.30
CA ILE A 209 10.05 6.53 3.87
C ILE A 209 10.97 7.73 3.66
N ALA A 210 10.66 8.89 4.27
CA ALA A 210 11.47 10.09 4.18
C ALA A 210 12.91 9.85 4.68
N ARG A 211 13.06 9.13 5.79
CA ARG A 211 14.38 8.72 6.30
C ARG A 211 15.13 7.81 5.35
N MET A 212 14.45 6.83 4.76
CA MET A 212 15.03 5.90 3.79
C MET A 212 15.51 6.62 2.52
N VAL A 213 14.70 7.52 1.96
CA VAL A 213 15.07 8.32 0.78
C VAL A 213 16.26 9.23 1.10
N LYS A 214 16.24 9.95 2.23
CA LYS A 214 17.36 10.79 2.67
C LYS A 214 18.65 9.98 2.78
N TYR A 215 18.61 8.81 3.43
CA TYR A 215 19.76 7.93 3.57
C TYR A 215 20.33 7.49 2.22
N LYS A 216 19.48 7.05 1.28
CA LYS A 216 19.92 6.58 -0.04
C LYS A 216 20.54 7.69 -0.88
N LEU A 217 19.98 8.90 -0.84
CA LEU A 217 20.53 10.05 -1.55
C LEU A 217 21.90 10.45 -0.98
N THR A 218 22.03 10.56 0.35
CA THR A 218 23.32 10.88 0.99
C THR A 218 24.39 9.83 0.69
N LYS A 219 24.06 8.53 0.75
CA LYS A 219 24.99 7.44 0.42
C LYS A 219 25.51 7.57 -1.02
N ARG A 220 24.63 7.85 -2.00
CA ARG A 220 25.05 8.05 -3.39
C ARG A 220 25.97 9.24 -3.57
N THR A 221 25.64 10.39 -2.97
CA THR A 221 26.51 11.57 -3.04
C THR A 221 27.92 11.27 -2.54
N MET A 222 28.04 10.54 -1.42
CA MET A 222 29.35 10.13 -0.89
C MET A 222 30.12 9.21 -1.84
N THR A 223 29.45 8.21 -2.45
CA THR A 223 30.10 7.29 -3.40
C THR A 223 30.55 8.01 -4.68
N THR A 224 29.74 8.92 -5.23
CA THR A 224 30.11 9.73 -6.40
C THR A 224 31.30 10.63 -6.11
N THR A 225 31.31 11.33 -4.95
CA THR A 225 32.43 12.17 -4.53
C THR A 225 33.71 11.36 -4.31
N ALA A 226 33.61 10.16 -3.72
CA ALA A 226 34.76 9.28 -3.53
C ALA A 226 35.35 8.78 -4.86
N SER A 227 34.49 8.38 -5.81
CA SER A 227 34.92 7.95 -7.15
C SER A 227 35.55 9.10 -7.94
N SER A 228 35.03 10.33 -7.82
CA SER A 228 35.63 11.51 -8.47
C SER A 228 37.01 11.83 -7.90
N LYS A 229 37.22 11.70 -6.58
CA LYS A 229 38.54 11.92 -5.96
C LYS A 229 39.58 10.83 -6.31
N GLN A 230 39.14 9.62 -6.66
CA GLN A 230 40.03 8.52 -7.04
C GLN A 230 40.50 8.56 -8.50
N VAL A 231 39.78 9.27 -9.38
CA VAL A 231 40.16 9.46 -10.79
C VAL A 231 41.16 10.61 -10.96
N ASP A 232 41.34 11.45 -9.93
CA ASP A 232 42.20 12.64 -9.95
C ASP A 232 43.57 12.55 -9.20
N PRO A 233 44.30 11.41 -9.20
CA PRO A 233 45.73 11.42 -8.90
C PRO A 233 46.56 11.16 -10.18
N GLN A 234 47.41 12.15 -10.52
CA GLN A 234 48.47 12.18 -11.54
C GLN A 234 48.13 12.80 -12.91
N THR A 235 48.18 14.13 -12.98
CA THR A 235 48.78 14.83 -14.14
C THR A 235 49.46 16.12 -13.67
N HIS A 236 50.65 16.01 -13.07
CA HIS A 236 51.64 17.10 -13.06
C HIS A 236 53.03 16.58 -12.62
N GLU A 237 53.72 15.89 -13.53
CA GLU A 237 55.19 15.89 -13.57
C GLU A 237 55.61 16.15 -15.01
N THR A 238 55.67 17.42 -15.39
CA THR A 238 56.50 17.84 -16.52
C THR A 238 57.92 18.03 -16.01
N HIS A 239 58.74 17.01 -16.23
CA HIS A 239 60.18 17.14 -16.29
C HIS A 239 60.53 18.13 -17.42
N THR A 240 61.20 19.23 -17.07
CA THR A 240 62.02 19.99 -18.02
C THR A 240 63.46 19.96 -17.52
N ASN A 241 64.32 19.45 -18.41
CA ASN A 241 65.78 19.42 -18.32
C ASN A 241 66.40 20.83 -18.22
#